data_AF-A0A9W6U5Y9-F1
#
_entry.id   AF-A0A9W6U5Y9-F1
#
_cell.length_a   1.000
_cell.length_b   1.000
_cell.length_c   1.000
_cell.angle_alpha   90.00
_cell.angle_beta   90.00
_cell.angle_gamma   90.00
#
_symmetry.space_group_name_H-M   'P 1'
#
loop_
_entity.id
_entity.type
_entity.pdbx_description
1 polymer ?
#
loop_
_entity_poly.entity_id
_entity_poly.type
_entity_poly.pdbx_seq_one_letter_code
_entity_poly.pdbx_strand_id
1 'polypeptide(L)'
;MSDACPAWNARSVGDCGSPGTVQVLPFEEARGHRRLHGARRRVRWVSCWFDDPCHAYLTGCRFQQYSEVDVRVTYCVISIASLFGILTDDLKAGVVDYVLSCQTYEGGFGGEPGNEAHGGYAFCAVATLYILEAVNQIRDLPALLHWLANRQMPFEGGYQGRTNKLVDGCYSFWQGALPALLADVVRERYGDEVPYQCHQEQLQKYILLCGQEISGGLRDKPGKPRDHYHSCYCLSGLSVAQHGDGRGEPVVFGDSSNLVARTHPAYNIGYGKATKAIEYFKAKGPFQPE
;
A
#
# COMPACT_ATOMS: atom_id res chain seq x y z
N MET A 1 -14.74 36.00 25.31
CA MET A 1 -15.79 35.76 26.31
C MET A 1 -17.13 36.01 25.64
N SER A 2 -17.74 34.94 25.18
CA SER A 2 -19.15 34.87 24.78
C SER A 2 -19.53 33.38 24.81
N ASP A 3 -20.04 33.00 25.97
CA ASP A 3 -20.77 31.77 26.31
C ASP A 3 -21.92 31.52 25.32
N ALA A 4 -22.54 30.35 25.14
CA ALA A 4 -22.39 28.99 25.62
C ALA A 4 -23.19 28.08 24.65
N CYS A 5 -22.76 26.82 24.50
CA CYS A 5 -23.50 25.76 23.82
C CYS A 5 -24.29 24.95 24.86
N PRO A 6 -25.60 24.68 24.69
CA PRO A 6 -26.38 23.94 25.67
C PRO A 6 -26.18 22.42 25.57
N ALA A 7 -26.00 21.81 26.74
CA ALA A 7 -25.88 20.39 26.98
C ALA A 7 -27.13 19.59 26.57
N TRP A 8 -26.93 18.43 25.94
CA TRP A 8 -27.97 17.44 25.73
C TRP A 8 -27.93 16.38 26.85
N ASN A 9 -29.05 16.29 27.56
CA ASN A 9 -29.29 15.41 28.70
C ASN A 9 -29.45 13.94 28.29
N ALA A 10 -28.91 13.08 29.16
CA ALA A 10 -29.12 11.63 29.17
C ALA A 10 -30.59 11.26 29.40
N ARG A 11 -31.07 10.19 28.74
CA ARG A 11 -32.32 9.51 29.05
C ARG A 11 -32.08 8.09 29.55
N SER A 12 -32.53 7.89 30.77
CA SER A 12 -33.16 6.71 31.41
C SER A 12 -32.65 5.30 31.08
N VAL A 13 -32.12 4.71 32.14
CA VAL A 13 -31.88 3.29 32.42
C VAL A 13 -33.19 2.49 32.37
N GLY A 14 -33.19 1.39 31.62
CA GLY A 14 -34.21 0.34 31.66
C GLY A 14 -33.68 -0.86 32.45
N ASP A 15 -34.53 -1.37 33.33
CA ASP A 15 -34.31 -2.38 34.35
C ASP A 15 -34.22 -3.81 33.77
N CYS A 16 -33.27 -4.63 34.22
CA CYS A 16 -33.29 -6.08 33.97
C CYS A 16 -32.41 -6.89 34.96
N GLY A 17 -33.08 -7.65 35.83
CA GLY A 17 -32.77 -9.07 36.09
C GLY A 17 -31.69 -9.43 37.13
N SER A 18 -32.05 -10.38 38.00
CA SER A 18 -31.35 -10.93 39.16
C SER A 18 -29.92 -11.50 38.92
N PRO A 19 -29.09 -11.65 39.97
CA PRO A 19 -27.67 -12.00 39.84
C PRO A 19 -27.44 -13.49 39.56
N GLY A 20 -27.03 -13.81 38.34
CA GLY A 20 -26.51 -15.13 37.95
C GLY A 20 -25.01 -15.24 38.22
N THR A 21 -24.61 -16.36 38.83
CA THR A 21 -23.24 -16.80 39.14
C THR A 21 -22.26 -16.61 37.97
N VAL A 22 -21.18 -15.86 38.20
CA VAL A 22 -20.06 -15.72 37.25
C VAL A 22 -19.23 -17.01 37.28
N GLN A 23 -19.35 -17.84 36.24
CA GLN A 23 -18.38 -18.91 36.02
C GLN A 23 -17.10 -18.31 35.44
N VAL A 24 -15.98 -18.51 36.15
CA VAL A 24 -14.64 -18.12 35.71
C VAL A 24 -14.14 -19.18 34.73
N LEU A 25 -14.08 -18.85 33.44
CA LEU A 25 -13.47 -19.72 32.43
C LEU A 25 -11.94 -19.77 32.57
N PRO A 26 -11.28 -20.91 32.25
CA PRO A 26 -9.83 -21.06 32.38
C PRO A 26 -9.03 -20.07 31.51
N PHE A 27 -7.86 -19.68 32.01
CA PHE A 27 -7.00 -18.61 31.48
C PHE A 27 -6.51 -18.80 30.03
N GLU A 28 -6.58 -20.01 29.47
CA GLU A 28 -6.17 -20.32 28.10
C GLU A 28 -7.26 -20.03 27.05
N GLU A 29 -8.54 -20.32 27.33
CA GLU A 29 -9.67 -19.98 26.44
C GLU A 29 -9.86 -18.46 26.32
N ALA A 30 -9.59 -17.72 27.39
CA ALA A 30 -9.63 -16.26 27.42
C ALA A 30 -8.58 -15.59 26.50
N ARG A 31 -7.51 -16.29 26.10
CA ARG A 31 -6.53 -15.77 25.11
C ARG A 31 -6.99 -16.01 23.67
N GLY A 32 -7.75 -17.07 23.41
CA GLY A 32 -8.39 -17.33 22.11
C GLY A 32 -9.50 -16.33 21.83
N HIS A 33 -10.41 -16.14 22.78
CA HIS A 33 -11.54 -15.21 22.67
C HIS A 33 -11.12 -13.74 22.51
N ARG A 34 -10.09 -13.29 23.23
CA ARG A 34 -9.58 -11.90 23.08
C ARG A 34 -8.94 -11.62 21.71
N ARG A 35 -8.28 -12.62 21.11
CA ARG A 35 -7.70 -12.48 19.75
C ARG A 35 -8.77 -12.48 18.67
N LEU A 36 -9.80 -13.31 18.79
CA LEU A 36 -10.94 -13.35 17.88
C LEU A 36 -11.78 -12.06 17.97
N HIS A 37 -12.03 -11.52 19.17
CA HIS A 37 -12.69 -10.22 19.32
C HIS A 37 -11.90 -9.05 18.71
N GLY A 38 -10.56 -9.10 18.68
CA GLY A 38 -9.73 -8.10 18.01
C GLY A 38 -9.83 -8.15 16.49
N ALA A 39 -9.87 -9.36 15.90
CA ALA A 39 -10.08 -9.54 14.48
C ALA A 39 -11.51 -9.11 14.05
N ARG A 40 -12.54 -9.46 14.83
CA ARG A 40 -13.93 -9.05 14.57
C ARG A 40 -14.13 -7.54 14.62
N ARG A 41 -13.53 -6.86 15.61
CA ARG A 41 -13.54 -5.38 15.66
C ARG A 41 -12.86 -4.76 14.45
N ARG A 42 -11.78 -5.36 13.94
CA ARG A 42 -11.09 -4.88 12.73
C ARG A 42 -11.95 -5.04 11.48
N VAL A 43 -12.65 -6.16 11.31
CA VAL A 43 -13.56 -6.34 10.17
C VAL A 43 -14.73 -5.37 10.22
N ARG A 44 -15.39 -5.25 11.38
CA ARG A 44 -16.49 -4.28 11.55
C ARG A 44 -16.01 -2.84 11.36
N TRP A 45 -14.77 -2.55 11.75
CA TRP A 45 -14.18 -1.24 11.49
C TRP A 45 -13.96 -1.05 10.01
N VAL A 46 -13.33 -1.99 9.30
CA VAL A 46 -13.06 -1.96 7.85
C VAL A 46 -14.33 -1.95 6.99
N SER A 47 -15.42 -2.60 7.40
CA SER A 47 -16.70 -2.54 6.70
C SER A 47 -17.36 -1.16 6.76
N CYS A 48 -17.05 -0.33 7.76
CA CYS A 48 -17.56 1.05 7.84
C CYS A 48 -16.92 2.02 6.82
N TRP A 49 -16.01 1.53 5.98
CA TRP A 49 -15.26 2.33 4.99
C TRP A 49 -15.88 2.23 3.60
N PHE A 50 -16.90 1.38 3.45
CA PHE A 50 -17.66 1.20 2.22
C PHE A 50 -18.92 2.05 2.30
N ASP A 51 -19.19 2.81 1.23
CA ASP A 51 -20.38 3.64 1.14
C ASP A 51 -21.65 2.78 1.22
N ASP A 52 -22.69 3.34 1.84
CA ASP A 52 -24.08 2.87 1.75
C ASP A 52 -24.46 2.82 0.24
N PRO A 53 -25.19 1.80 -0.26
CA PRO A 53 -25.38 1.54 -1.70
C PRO A 53 -26.06 2.65 -2.52
N CYS A 54 -26.42 3.77 -1.89
CA CYS A 54 -27.18 4.87 -2.48
C CYS A 54 -26.37 5.76 -3.45
N HIS A 55 -25.04 5.66 -3.53
CA HIS A 55 -24.22 6.43 -4.47
C HIS A 55 -23.35 5.53 -5.37
N ALA A 56 -23.98 4.92 -6.37
CA ALA A 56 -23.40 3.98 -7.34
C ALA A 56 -22.25 4.51 -8.22
N TYR A 57 -21.69 5.69 -7.95
CA TYR A 57 -20.62 6.31 -8.74
C TYR A 57 -19.29 6.48 -8.00
N LEU A 58 -19.20 6.12 -6.70
CA LEU A 58 -17.98 6.22 -5.90
C LEU A 58 -17.76 4.94 -5.09
N THR A 59 -17.22 3.89 -5.73
CA THR A 59 -16.90 2.59 -5.08
C THR A 59 -15.52 2.57 -4.40
N GLY A 60 -14.99 3.72 -4.00
CA GLY A 60 -13.73 3.83 -3.27
C GLY A 60 -13.90 3.74 -1.74
N CYS A 61 -12.85 3.37 -1.02
CA CYS A 61 -12.88 3.31 0.45
C CYS A 61 -12.67 4.70 1.09
N ARG A 62 -13.16 4.91 2.32
CA ARG A 62 -13.02 6.17 3.09
C ARG A 62 -12.43 5.98 4.50
N PHE A 63 -11.33 6.67 4.86
CA PHE A 63 -11.08 7.30 6.19
C PHE A 63 -12.13 7.02 7.29
N GLN A 64 -13.19 7.79 7.18
CA GLN A 64 -14.26 7.92 8.15
C GLN A 64 -15.52 8.32 7.37
N GLN A 65 -16.68 8.23 8.01
CA GLN A 65 -17.91 8.74 7.41
C GLN A 65 -17.70 10.22 7.03
N TYR A 66 -17.99 10.57 5.76
CA TYR A 66 -17.76 11.89 5.15
C TYR A 66 -16.31 12.31 4.90
N SER A 67 -15.34 11.38 4.95
CA SER A 67 -13.95 11.67 4.57
C SER A 67 -13.72 11.61 3.05
N GLU A 68 -12.52 11.97 2.63
CA GLU A 68 -12.02 11.81 1.28
C GLU A 68 -12.07 10.35 0.80
N VAL A 69 -12.23 10.18 -0.51
CA VAL A 69 -12.15 8.90 -1.21
C VAL A 69 -10.98 8.99 -2.15
N ASP A 70 -9.95 8.18 -1.94
CA ASP A 70 -8.86 8.06 -2.91
C ASP A 70 -8.20 6.68 -2.81
N VAL A 71 -7.42 6.33 -3.82
CA VAL A 71 -6.78 5.02 -3.93
C VAL A 71 -5.84 4.67 -2.76
N ARG A 72 -5.37 5.63 -1.95
CA ARG A 72 -4.57 5.33 -0.73
C ARG A 72 -5.41 4.59 0.29
N VAL A 73 -6.65 5.02 0.50
CA VAL A 73 -7.56 4.38 1.45
C VAL A 73 -7.83 2.95 1.00
N THR A 74 -8.15 2.79 -0.29
CA THR A 74 -8.41 1.51 -0.91
C THR A 74 -7.22 0.57 -0.73
N TYR A 75 -5.99 1.02 -1.03
CA TYR A 75 -4.79 0.22 -0.81
C TYR A 75 -4.60 -0.17 0.66
N CYS A 76 -4.76 0.77 1.60
CA CYS A 76 -4.63 0.48 3.03
C CYS A 76 -5.63 -0.61 3.48
N VAL A 77 -6.89 -0.49 3.08
CA VAL A 77 -7.95 -1.46 3.41
C VAL A 77 -7.63 -2.83 2.82
N ILE A 78 -7.34 -2.90 1.52
CA ILE A 78 -7.07 -4.16 0.81
C ILE A 78 -5.79 -4.83 1.33
N SER A 79 -4.73 -4.05 1.59
CA SER A 79 -3.46 -4.52 2.14
C SER A 79 -3.62 -5.13 3.55
N ILE A 80 -4.35 -4.44 4.44
CA ILE A 80 -4.66 -4.98 5.76
C ILE A 80 -5.53 -6.23 5.62
N ALA A 81 -6.58 -6.17 4.79
CA ALA A 81 -7.52 -7.27 4.67
C ALA A 81 -6.88 -8.55 4.14
N SER A 82 -6.00 -8.43 3.14
CA SER A 82 -5.26 -9.57 2.60
C SER A 82 -4.27 -10.16 3.60
N LEU A 83 -3.49 -9.32 4.30
CA LEU A 83 -2.50 -9.77 5.29
C LEU A 83 -3.13 -10.49 6.49
N PHE A 84 -4.36 -10.14 6.86
CA PHE A 84 -5.06 -10.75 8.00
C PHE A 84 -6.10 -11.80 7.60
N GLY A 85 -6.18 -12.16 6.30
CA GLY A 85 -7.12 -13.16 5.80
C GLY A 85 -8.59 -12.79 5.98
N ILE A 86 -8.91 -11.50 5.95
CA ILE A 86 -10.27 -10.95 6.10
C ILE A 86 -10.78 -10.29 4.81
N LEU A 87 -10.12 -10.53 3.68
CA LEU A 87 -10.51 -10.05 2.37
C LEU A 87 -11.68 -10.90 1.82
N THR A 88 -12.91 -10.44 2.03
CA THR A 88 -14.15 -11.09 1.56
C THR A 88 -14.52 -10.66 0.14
N ASP A 89 -15.44 -11.37 -0.51
CA ASP A 89 -15.96 -10.97 -1.83
C ASP A 89 -16.68 -9.63 -1.79
N ASP A 90 -17.47 -9.38 -0.73
CA ASP A 90 -18.11 -8.08 -0.49
C ASP A 90 -17.09 -6.94 -0.39
N LEU A 91 -15.93 -7.19 0.24
CA LEU A 91 -14.86 -6.18 0.38
C LEU A 91 -14.18 -5.88 -0.97
N LYS A 92 -14.18 -6.84 -1.89
CA LYS A 92 -13.58 -6.69 -3.23
C LYS A 92 -14.56 -6.03 -4.22
N ALA A 93 -15.86 -6.08 -3.94
CA ALA A 93 -16.89 -5.63 -4.86
C ALA A 93 -16.68 -4.17 -5.30
N GLY A 94 -16.58 -3.94 -6.62
CA GLY A 94 -16.39 -2.61 -7.21
C GLY A 94 -15.01 -1.96 -7.01
N VAL A 95 -14.10 -2.58 -6.25
CA VAL A 95 -12.76 -2.03 -5.97
C VAL A 95 -11.89 -1.99 -7.23
N VAL A 96 -11.89 -3.08 -7.99
CA VAL A 96 -11.10 -3.17 -9.24
C VAL A 96 -11.57 -2.10 -10.23
N ASP A 97 -12.88 -1.97 -10.44
CA ASP A 97 -13.45 -0.96 -11.36
C ASP A 97 -13.11 0.47 -10.93
N TYR A 98 -13.20 0.77 -9.63
CA TYR A 98 -12.80 2.06 -9.08
C TYR A 98 -11.33 2.36 -9.35
N VAL A 99 -10.43 1.43 -9.00
CA VAL A 99 -8.99 1.62 -9.18
C VAL A 99 -8.65 1.78 -10.66
N LEU A 100 -9.24 0.98 -11.55
CA LEU A 100 -9.04 1.08 -13.00
C LEU A 100 -9.57 2.41 -13.56
N SER A 101 -10.61 3.00 -12.97
CA SER A 101 -11.11 4.32 -13.37
C SER A 101 -10.17 5.48 -12.99
N CYS A 102 -9.19 5.24 -12.12
CA CYS A 102 -8.17 6.21 -11.73
C CYS A 102 -6.97 6.27 -12.69
N GLN A 103 -6.90 5.38 -13.70
CA GLN A 103 -5.85 5.47 -14.72
C GLN A 103 -6.05 6.75 -15.55
N THR A 104 -4.98 7.53 -15.71
CA THR A 104 -5.04 8.85 -16.37
C THR A 104 -4.61 8.77 -17.84
N TYR A 105 -4.82 9.85 -18.58
CA TYR A 105 -4.35 9.98 -19.97
C TYR A 105 -2.82 9.90 -20.10
N GLU A 106 -2.08 10.16 -19.02
CA GLU A 106 -0.61 10.05 -19.01
C GLU A 106 -0.14 8.60 -18.94
N GLY A 107 -1.03 7.65 -18.59
CA GLY A 107 -0.75 6.23 -18.41
C GLY A 107 -0.63 5.78 -16.95
N GLY A 108 -0.19 6.67 -16.05
CA GLY A 108 -0.16 6.42 -14.60
C GLY A 108 -1.54 6.47 -13.93
N PHE A 109 -1.59 6.47 -12.60
CA PHE A 109 -2.84 6.61 -11.84
C PHE A 109 -2.88 7.87 -10.98
N GLY A 110 -4.05 8.50 -10.91
CA GLY A 110 -4.37 9.59 -10.00
C GLY A 110 -4.97 9.11 -8.69
N GLY A 111 -5.19 10.04 -7.75
CA GLY A 111 -5.84 9.75 -6.47
C GLY A 111 -7.29 9.33 -6.64
N GLU A 112 -7.95 10.01 -7.56
CA GLU A 112 -9.33 9.80 -7.99
C GLU A 112 -9.43 9.89 -9.52
N PRO A 113 -10.54 9.44 -10.13
CA PRO A 113 -10.77 9.59 -11.56
C PRO A 113 -10.64 11.04 -12.01
N GLY A 114 -9.88 11.26 -13.08
CA GLY A 114 -9.62 12.60 -13.64
C GLY A 114 -8.52 13.41 -12.94
N ASN A 115 -7.90 12.90 -11.87
CA ASN A 115 -6.70 13.53 -11.29
C ASN A 115 -5.44 13.33 -12.14
N GLU A 116 -4.40 14.14 -11.85
CA GLU A 116 -3.05 13.99 -12.40
C GLU A 116 -2.41 12.66 -11.98
N ALA A 117 -1.61 12.03 -12.85
CA ALA A 117 -0.91 10.80 -12.47
C ALA A 117 0.20 11.09 -11.46
N HIS A 118 0.26 10.30 -10.39
CA HIS A 118 1.18 10.54 -9.27
C HIS A 118 1.77 9.22 -8.75
N GLY A 119 3.09 9.16 -8.52
CA GLY A 119 3.80 7.95 -8.10
C GLY A 119 3.19 7.26 -6.88
N GLY A 120 2.84 8.01 -5.84
CA GLY A 120 2.18 7.44 -4.65
C GLY A 120 0.81 6.81 -4.94
N TYR A 121 0.00 7.43 -5.80
CA TYR A 121 -1.32 6.91 -6.17
C TYR A 121 -1.21 5.75 -7.16
N ALA A 122 -0.27 5.82 -8.10
CA ALA A 122 0.11 4.72 -8.98
C ALA A 122 0.54 3.48 -8.19
N PHE A 123 1.38 3.62 -7.17
CA PHE A 123 1.69 2.53 -6.27
C PHE A 123 0.44 1.95 -5.61
N CYS A 124 -0.38 2.79 -4.97
CA CYS A 124 -1.57 2.33 -4.26
C CYS A 124 -2.53 1.58 -5.20
N ALA A 125 -2.74 2.10 -6.41
CA ALA A 125 -3.56 1.48 -7.44
C ALA A 125 -3.00 0.11 -7.88
N VAL A 126 -1.74 0.08 -8.34
CA VAL A 126 -1.13 -1.15 -8.88
C VAL A 126 -0.92 -2.20 -7.79
N ALA A 127 -0.54 -1.82 -6.57
CA ALA A 127 -0.42 -2.74 -5.44
C ALA A 127 -1.79 -3.31 -5.04
N THR A 128 -2.86 -2.51 -5.08
CA THR A 128 -4.23 -3.00 -4.88
C THR A 128 -4.59 -4.04 -5.94
N LEU A 129 -4.38 -3.73 -7.22
CA LEU A 129 -4.63 -4.68 -8.31
C LEU A 129 -3.78 -5.95 -8.19
N TYR A 130 -2.53 -5.82 -7.74
CA TYR A 130 -1.64 -6.96 -7.47
C TYR A 130 -2.19 -7.87 -6.39
N ILE A 131 -2.61 -7.31 -5.25
CA ILE A 131 -3.20 -8.08 -4.14
C ILE A 131 -4.51 -8.75 -4.54
N LEU A 132 -5.28 -8.12 -5.44
CA LEU A 132 -6.54 -8.64 -5.97
C LEU A 132 -6.38 -9.54 -7.20
N GLU A 133 -5.14 -9.87 -7.59
CA GLU A 133 -4.84 -10.69 -8.78
C GLU A 133 -5.48 -10.13 -10.08
N ALA A 134 -5.55 -8.80 -10.20
CA ALA A 134 -6.26 -8.06 -11.25
C ALA A 134 -5.34 -7.13 -12.07
N VAL A 135 -4.01 -7.27 -11.97
CA VAL A 135 -3.04 -6.44 -12.72
C VAL A 135 -3.20 -6.58 -14.23
N ASN A 136 -3.58 -7.75 -14.71
CA ASN A 136 -3.88 -8.02 -16.11
C ASN A 136 -5.09 -7.23 -16.66
N GLN A 137 -5.89 -6.60 -15.79
CA GLN A 137 -7.05 -5.79 -16.16
C GLN A 137 -6.71 -4.30 -16.38
N ILE A 138 -5.45 -3.88 -16.18
CA ILE A 138 -5.00 -2.51 -16.47
C ILE A 138 -5.30 -2.18 -17.94
N ARG A 139 -6.11 -1.13 -18.17
CA ARG A 139 -6.69 -0.80 -19.48
C ARG A 139 -5.61 -0.48 -20.52
N ASP A 140 -4.65 0.36 -20.14
CA ASP A 140 -3.53 0.73 -21.01
C ASP A 140 -2.18 0.45 -20.31
N LEU A 141 -1.77 -0.82 -20.31
CA LEU A 141 -0.47 -1.22 -19.79
C LEU A 141 0.70 -0.55 -20.54
N PRO A 142 0.74 -0.48 -21.89
CA PRO A 142 1.78 0.26 -22.60
C PRO A 142 1.96 1.71 -22.12
N ALA A 143 0.86 2.45 -21.94
CA ALA A 143 0.94 3.83 -21.45
C ALA A 143 1.47 3.89 -20.01
N LEU A 144 1.08 2.94 -19.14
CA LEU A 144 1.63 2.85 -17.77
C LEU A 144 3.14 2.60 -17.78
N LEU A 145 3.63 1.67 -18.60
CA LEU A 145 5.06 1.39 -18.72
C LEU A 145 5.82 2.60 -19.26
N HIS A 146 5.29 3.25 -20.29
CA HIS A 146 5.85 4.49 -20.85
C HIS A 146 5.90 5.60 -19.79
N TRP A 147 4.80 5.82 -19.05
CA TRP A 147 4.73 6.79 -17.97
C TRP A 147 5.82 6.52 -16.94
N LEU A 148 5.91 5.29 -16.45
CA LEU A 148 6.84 4.84 -15.42
C LEU A 148 8.31 5.03 -15.82
N ALA A 149 8.68 4.64 -17.04
CA ALA A 149 10.03 4.84 -17.58
C ALA A 149 10.41 6.34 -17.58
N ASN A 150 9.45 7.21 -17.90
CA ASN A 150 9.63 8.66 -17.90
C ASN A 150 9.57 9.29 -16.49
N ARG A 151 9.49 8.51 -15.41
CA ARG A 151 9.60 9.00 -14.03
C ARG A 151 11.01 8.87 -13.46
N GLN A 152 11.86 8.02 -14.03
CA GLN A 152 13.26 7.95 -13.63
C GLN A 152 14.03 9.08 -14.31
N MET A 153 14.70 9.91 -13.51
CA MET A 153 15.37 11.10 -14.00
C MET A 153 16.69 10.73 -14.67
N PRO A 154 16.94 11.16 -15.92
CA PRO A 154 18.11 10.72 -16.68
C PRO A 154 19.43 11.24 -16.10
N PHE A 155 19.42 12.41 -15.46
CA PHE A 155 20.61 13.00 -14.85
C PHE A 155 20.79 12.55 -13.39
N GLU A 156 19.76 12.71 -12.57
CA GLU A 156 19.84 12.42 -11.13
C GLU A 156 19.79 10.92 -10.81
N GLY A 157 19.19 10.08 -11.66
CA GLY A 157 19.03 8.64 -11.46
C GLY A 157 17.88 8.24 -10.51
N GLY A 158 17.43 9.15 -9.64
CA GLY A 158 16.25 9.01 -8.80
C GLY A 158 14.94 9.18 -9.56
N TYR A 159 13.81 9.15 -8.84
CA TYR A 159 12.48 9.30 -9.43
C TYR A 159 11.82 10.64 -9.11
N GLN A 160 11.06 11.18 -10.06
CA GLN A 160 10.07 12.22 -9.80
C GLN A 160 8.68 11.60 -9.60
N GLY A 161 7.85 12.24 -8.76
CA GLY A 161 6.50 11.76 -8.49
C GLY A 161 5.49 12.02 -9.60
N ARG A 162 5.72 13.05 -10.40
CA ARG A 162 4.83 13.54 -11.46
C ARG A 162 5.63 14.16 -12.58
N THR A 163 5.01 14.29 -13.75
CA THR A 163 5.60 14.96 -14.92
C THR A 163 6.02 16.40 -14.55
N ASN A 164 7.22 16.82 -14.97
CA ASN A 164 7.77 18.16 -14.73
C ASN A 164 7.91 18.56 -13.24
N LYS A 165 8.08 17.60 -12.33
CA LYS A 165 8.41 17.88 -10.92
C LYS A 165 9.84 17.48 -10.62
N LEU A 166 10.34 17.88 -9.45
CA LEU A 166 11.69 17.53 -9.04
C LEU A 166 11.77 16.05 -8.62
N VAL A 167 12.98 15.51 -8.72
CA VAL A 167 13.35 14.23 -8.10
C VAL A 167 13.11 14.28 -6.58
N ASP A 168 12.73 13.16 -5.99
CA ASP A 168 12.59 13.00 -4.53
C ASP A 168 12.85 11.55 -4.11
N GLY A 169 13.68 11.38 -3.08
CA GLY A 169 14.08 10.11 -2.49
C GLY A 169 12.93 9.16 -2.15
N CYS A 170 11.76 9.64 -1.71
CA CYS A 170 10.66 8.76 -1.36
C CYS A 170 10.06 8.03 -2.58
N TYR A 171 10.15 8.60 -3.78
CA TYR A 171 9.68 7.93 -5.00
C TYR A 171 10.59 6.78 -5.43
N SER A 172 11.76 6.62 -4.81
CA SER A 172 12.58 5.42 -4.97
C SER A 172 11.79 4.14 -4.67
N PHE A 173 10.85 4.19 -3.72
CA PHE A 173 9.91 3.09 -3.50
C PHE A 173 8.61 3.26 -4.27
N TRP A 174 7.94 4.41 -4.17
CA TRP A 174 6.61 4.58 -4.77
C TRP A 174 6.60 4.35 -6.30
N GLN A 175 7.65 4.76 -7.01
CA GLN A 175 7.81 4.44 -8.43
C GLN A 175 8.60 3.13 -8.61
N GLY A 176 9.70 2.96 -7.86
CA GLY A 176 10.62 1.83 -8.05
C GLY A 176 10.05 0.45 -7.72
N ALA A 177 8.95 0.35 -6.96
CA ALA A 177 8.26 -0.91 -6.68
C ALA A 177 7.32 -1.35 -7.82
N LEU A 178 6.85 -0.42 -8.66
CA LEU A 178 5.89 -0.70 -9.74
C LEU A 178 6.42 -1.73 -10.76
N PRO A 179 7.68 -1.67 -11.23
CA PRO A 179 8.21 -2.68 -12.14
C PRO A 179 8.15 -4.10 -11.56
N ALA A 180 8.41 -4.28 -10.26
CA ALA A 180 8.32 -5.58 -9.60
C ALA A 180 6.88 -6.10 -9.54
N LEU A 181 5.90 -5.22 -9.30
CA LEU A 181 4.47 -5.58 -9.29
C LEU A 181 3.93 -5.91 -10.68
N LEU A 182 4.51 -5.31 -11.73
CA LEU A 182 4.10 -5.51 -13.12
C LEU A 182 4.89 -6.62 -13.84
N ALA A 183 5.96 -7.14 -13.23
CA ALA A 183 6.92 -8.03 -13.89
C ALA A 183 6.24 -9.25 -14.54
N ASP A 184 5.26 -9.86 -13.86
CA ASP A 184 4.56 -11.03 -14.39
C ASP A 184 3.70 -10.72 -15.61
N VAL A 185 2.88 -9.67 -15.55
CA VAL A 185 2.03 -9.30 -16.69
C VAL A 185 2.86 -8.81 -17.88
N VAL A 186 3.98 -8.14 -17.63
CA VAL A 186 4.88 -7.66 -18.69
C VAL A 186 5.52 -8.84 -19.40
N ARG A 187 6.05 -9.80 -18.64
CA ARG A 187 6.68 -11.00 -19.16
C ARG A 187 5.69 -11.88 -19.92
N GLU A 188 4.49 -12.07 -19.39
CA GLU A 188 3.42 -12.82 -20.07
C GLU A 188 3.03 -12.17 -21.41
N ARG A 189 2.93 -10.84 -21.45
CA ARG A 189 2.46 -10.10 -22.64
C ARG A 189 3.53 -9.86 -23.69
N TYR A 190 4.78 -9.66 -23.28
CA TYR A 190 5.86 -9.20 -24.16
C TYR A 190 7.10 -10.12 -24.20
N GLY A 191 7.14 -11.17 -23.37
CA GLY A 191 8.26 -12.11 -23.29
C GLY A 191 9.36 -11.70 -22.30
N ASP A 192 10.31 -12.63 -22.09
CA ASP A 192 11.41 -12.49 -21.13
C ASP A 192 12.51 -11.50 -21.58
N GLU A 193 12.50 -11.09 -22.85
CA GLU A 193 13.51 -10.16 -23.39
C GLU A 193 13.26 -8.70 -22.98
N VAL A 194 12.07 -8.39 -22.46
CA VAL A 194 11.75 -7.03 -22.00
C VAL A 194 12.54 -6.71 -20.75
N PRO A 195 13.39 -5.66 -20.76
CA PRO A 195 14.22 -5.33 -19.62
C PRO A 195 13.35 -4.91 -18.43
N TYR A 196 13.87 -5.13 -17.22
CA TYR A 196 13.25 -4.61 -16.00
C TYR A 196 13.10 -3.09 -16.10
N GLN A 197 11.90 -2.58 -15.79
CA GLN A 197 11.51 -1.19 -16.05
C GLN A 197 12.05 -0.20 -14.99
N CYS A 198 13.30 -0.40 -14.58
CA CYS A 198 14.05 0.45 -13.67
C CYS A 198 15.55 0.32 -13.98
N HIS A 199 16.24 1.45 -14.15
CA HIS A 199 17.69 1.45 -14.15
C HIS A 199 18.20 1.31 -12.71
N GLN A 200 18.33 0.07 -12.26
CA GLN A 200 18.64 -0.31 -10.88
C GLN A 200 19.88 0.40 -10.33
N GLU A 201 21.00 0.37 -11.05
CA GLU A 201 22.26 0.96 -10.57
C GLU A 201 22.18 2.48 -10.35
N GLN A 202 21.50 3.21 -11.26
CA GLN A 202 21.35 4.66 -11.15
C GLN A 202 20.46 5.06 -9.98
N LEU A 203 19.40 4.29 -9.71
CA LEU A 203 18.58 4.51 -8.52
C LEU A 203 19.39 4.28 -7.23
N GLN A 204 20.20 3.23 -7.18
CA GLN A 204 21.08 2.97 -6.02
C GLN A 204 22.08 4.11 -5.81
N LYS A 205 22.73 4.60 -6.87
CA LYS A 205 23.63 5.76 -6.81
C LYS A 205 22.92 6.99 -6.25
N TYR A 206 21.71 7.31 -6.73
CA TYR A 206 20.95 8.45 -6.22
C TYR A 206 20.69 8.33 -4.71
N ILE A 207 20.22 7.16 -4.25
CA ILE A 207 19.91 6.94 -2.84
C ILE A 207 21.17 7.06 -1.97
N LEU A 208 22.25 6.37 -2.36
CA LEU A 208 23.48 6.29 -1.58
C LEU A 208 24.26 7.62 -1.59
N LEU A 209 24.36 8.28 -2.75
CA LEU A 209 25.18 9.49 -2.90
C LEU A 209 24.41 10.77 -2.54
N CYS A 210 23.11 10.83 -2.81
CA CYS A 210 22.32 12.06 -2.62
C CYS A 210 21.35 11.97 -1.43
N GLY A 211 20.80 10.79 -1.19
CA GLY A 211 19.78 10.53 -0.17
C GLY A 211 20.31 10.37 1.25
N GLN A 212 21.60 10.03 1.44
CA GLN A 212 22.17 9.87 2.78
C GLN A 212 22.53 11.20 3.45
N GLU A 213 22.30 11.26 4.75
CA GLU A 213 22.82 12.31 5.63
C GLU A 213 23.97 11.71 6.47
N ILE A 214 25.09 12.43 6.61
CA ILE A 214 26.34 11.88 7.17
C ILE A 214 26.19 11.52 8.65
N SER A 215 25.35 12.24 9.40
CA SER A 215 25.05 11.91 10.80
C SER A 215 23.97 10.83 10.96
N GLY A 216 23.55 10.20 9.86
CA GLY A 216 22.60 9.09 9.79
C GLY A 216 21.23 9.49 9.24
N GLY A 217 20.44 8.50 8.79
CA GLY A 217 19.14 8.72 8.18
C GLY A 217 19.22 9.17 6.72
N LEU A 218 18.06 9.18 6.05
CA LEU A 218 17.91 9.59 4.66
C LEU A 218 16.90 10.72 4.51
N ARG A 219 16.95 11.39 3.38
CA ARG A 219 16.20 12.61 3.05
C ARG A 219 15.59 12.56 1.65
N ASP A 220 14.77 13.54 1.34
CA ASP A 220 14.24 13.84 0.00
C ASP A 220 15.39 14.02 -1.02
N LYS A 221 16.17 15.09 -0.88
CA LYS A 221 17.25 15.48 -1.81
C LYS A 221 18.32 16.30 -1.08
N PRO A 222 19.51 16.54 -1.67
CA PRO A 222 20.51 17.44 -1.10
C PRO A 222 19.92 18.81 -0.73
N GLY A 223 20.28 19.31 0.46
CA GLY A 223 19.73 20.55 1.02
C GLY A 223 18.42 20.39 1.81
N LYS A 224 17.80 19.21 1.83
CA LYS A 224 16.65 18.90 2.71
C LYS A 224 17.09 18.20 3.99
N PRO A 225 16.38 18.40 5.12
CA PRO A 225 16.64 17.67 6.35
C PRO A 225 16.30 16.18 6.20
N ARG A 226 16.93 15.34 7.03
CA ARG A 226 16.55 13.93 7.18
C ARG A 226 15.23 13.81 7.94
N ASP A 227 14.47 12.75 7.65
CA ASP A 227 13.29 12.37 8.44
C ASP A 227 13.04 10.86 8.35
N HIS A 228 12.12 10.36 9.18
CA HIS A 228 11.80 8.93 9.24
C HIS A 228 11.07 8.43 7.99
N TYR A 229 10.29 9.28 7.34
CA TYR A 229 9.52 8.92 6.14
C TYR A 229 10.47 8.64 4.98
N HIS A 230 11.37 9.56 4.68
CA HIS A 230 12.39 9.37 3.64
C HIS A 230 13.39 8.28 4.03
N SER A 231 13.77 8.16 5.30
CA SER A 231 14.61 7.04 5.75
C SER A 231 13.97 5.69 5.42
N CYS A 232 12.66 5.53 5.65
CA CYS A 232 11.92 4.33 5.29
C CYS A 232 11.90 4.12 3.77
N TYR A 233 11.35 5.07 3.02
CA TYR A 233 11.08 4.86 1.59
C TYR A 233 12.33 4.90 0.70
N CYS A 234 13.41 5.57 1.10
CA CYS A 234 14.70 5.47 0.43
C CYS A 234 15.32 4.08 0.63
N LEU A 235 15.25 3.49 1.84
CA LEU A 235 15.75 2.13 2.09
C LEU A 235 14.87 1.06 1.41
N SER A 236 13.55 1.23 1.43
CA SER A 236 12.64 0.38 0.66
C SER A 236 12.93 0.48 -0.84
N GLY A 237 13.19 1.69 -1.33
CA GLY A 237 13.63 1.97 -2.70
C GLY A 237 14.95 1.28 -3.05
N LEU A 238 15.91 1.30 -2.14
CA LEU A 238 17.19 0.61 -2.28
C LEU A 238 16.98 -0.91 -2.37
N SER A 239 16.10 -1.46 -1.54
CA SER A 239 15.75 -2.87 -1.62
C SER A 239 15.12 -3.25 -2.96
N VAL A 240 14.14 -2.50 -3.48
CA VAL A 240 13.54 -2.84 -4.78
C VAL A 240 14.53 -2.68 -5.93
N ALA A 241 15.44 -1.69 -5.84
CA ALA A 241 16.51 -1.51 -6.81
C ALA A 241 17.55 -2.63 -6.78
N GLN A 242 17.83 -3.23 -5.63
CA GLN A 242 18.78 -4.34 -5.52
C GLN A 242 18.16 -5.66 -5.95
N HIS A 243 16.93 -5.94 -5.54
CA HIS A 243 16.31 -7.25 -5.68
C HIS A 243 15.42 -7.39 -6.93
N GLY A 244 15.05 -6.30 -7.59
CA GLY A 244 14.21 -6.33 -8.81
C GLY A 244 12.87 -7.03 -8.58
N ASP A 245 12.49 -7.91 -9.52
CA ASP A 245 11.34 -8.81 -9.37
C ASP A 245 11.63 -10.02 -8.45
N GLY A 246 12.89 -10.19 -8.06
CA GLY A 246 13.40 -11.22 -7.16
C GLY A 246 13.53 -12.62 -7.75
N ARG A 247 13.65 -12.74 -9.08
CA ARG A 247 14.03 -14.00 -9.75
C ARG A 247 15.53 -14.16 -9.93
N GLY A 248 16.28 -13.06 -9.90
CA GLY A 248 17.73 -13.04 -10.09
C GLY A 248 18.51 -12.77 -8.80
N GLU A 249 19.83 -12.83 -8.92
CA GLU A 249 20.75 -12.39 -7.87
C GLU A 249 20.64 -10.87 -7.65
N PRO A 250 20.80 -10.37 -6.40
CA PRO A 250 20.74 -8.95 -6.14
C PRO A 250 21.84 -8.17 -6.87
N VAL A 251 21.47 -7.05 -7.50
CA VAL A 251 22.40 -6.09 -8.07
C VAL A 251 22.80 -5.11 -6.98
N VAL A 252 24.06 -5.12 -6.54
CA VAL A 252 24.55 -4.23 -5.47
C VAL A 252 25.55 -3.23 -6.03
N PHE A 253 25.23 -1.94 -5.96
CA PHE A 253 26.17 -0.87 -6.29
C PHE A 253 27.11 -0.58 -5.12
N GLY A 254 28.42 -0.58 -5.40
CA GLY A 254 29.46 -0.33 -4.41
C GLY A 254 29.86 -1.60 -3.64
N ASP A 255 30.10 -1.46 -2.33
CA ASP A 255 30.49 -2.59 -1.49
C ASP A 255 29.32 -3.55 -1.25
N SER A 256 29.62 -4.84 -1.12
CA SER A 256 28.67 -5.88 -0.73
C SER A 256 27.90 -5.58 0.57
N SER A 257 28.47 -4.78 1.47
CA SER A 257 27.84 -4.33 2.71
C SER A 257 26.62 -3.42 2.49
N ASN A 258 26.45 -2.88 1.28
CA ASN A 258 25.29 -2.05 0.91
C ASN A 258 24.02 -2.89 0.71
N LEU A 259 24.12 -4.22 0.65
CA LEU A 259 22.97 -5.11 0.47
C LEU A 259 21.98 -4.96 1.64
N VAL A 260 20.74 -4.59 1.33
CA VAL A 260 19.63 -4.54 2.29
C VAL A 260 18.71 -5.75 2.12
N ALA A 261 17.97 -6.07 3.19
CA ALA A 261 17.00 -7.16 3.16
C ALA A 261 15.87 -6.89 2.15
N ARG A 262 15.44 -7.95 1.45
CA ARG A 262 14.36 -7.87 0.47
C ARG A 262 13.03 -7.45 1.12
N THR A 263 12.44 -6.36 0.63
CA THR A 263 11.07 -5.93 0.93
C THR A 263 10.06 -6.61 -0.02
N HIS A 264 8.83 -6.83 0.45
CA HIS A 264 7.73 -7.26 -0.40
C HIS A 264 7.20 -6.05 -1.18
N PRO A 265 7.18 -6.07 -2.53
CA PRO A 265 6.87 -4.88 -3.32
C PRO A 265 5.44 -4.35 -3.07
N ALA A 266 4.47 -5.23 -2.80
CA ALA A 266 3.09 -4.81 -2.53
C ALA A 266 2.79 -4.35 -1.09
N TYR A 267 3.61 -4.74 -0.09
CA TYR A 267 3.29 -4.51 1.34
C TYR A 267 4.32 -3.64 2.07
N ASN A 268 5.48 -3.41 1.45
CA ASN A 268 6.62 -2.69 2.01
C ASN A 268 7.06 -3.17 3.42
N ILE A 269 7.00 -4.47 3.65
CA ILE A 269 7.59 -5.14 4.82
C ILE A 269 8.51 -6.25 4.32
N GLY A 270 9.41 -6.76 5.16
CA GLY A 270 10.33 -7.83 4.76
C GLY A 270 9.60 -9.00 4.08
N TYR A 271 10.11 -9.45 2.93
CA TYR A 271 9.42 -10.43 2.06
C TYR A 271 8.94 -11.66 2.84
N GLY A 272 9.85 -12.31 3.57
CA GLY A 272 9.50 -13.48 4.39
C GLY A 272 8.51 -13.21 5.53
N LYS A 273 8.36 -11.95 5.99
CA LYS A 273 7.34 -11.58 6.98
C LYS A 273 5.96 -11.49 6.35
N ALA A 274 5.86 -10.88 5.17
CA ALA A 274 4.60 -10.82 4.40
C ALA A 274 4.10 -12.22 4.05
N THR A 275 4.95 -13.04 3.43
CA THR A 275 4.60 -14.42 3.05
C THR A 275 4.14 -15.24 4.25
N LYS A 276 4.87 -15.18 5.37
CA LYS A 276 4.50 -15.89 6.59
C LYS A 276 3.15 -15.45 7.16
N ALA A 277 2.80 -14.16 7.09
CA ALA A 277 1.50 -13.67 7.55
C ALA A 277 0.37 -14.20 6.66
N ILE A 278 0.53 -14.10 5.34
CA ILE A 278 -0.44 -14.58 4.34
C ILE A 278 -0.68 -16.08 4.50
N GLU A 279 0.38 -16.88 4.55
CA GLU A 279 0.29 -18.34 4.73
C GLU A 279 -0.39 -18.72 6.04
N TYR A 280 -0.07 -18.01 7.14
CA TYR A 280 -0.67 -18.26 8.44
C TYR A 280 -2.19 -18.08 8.42
N PHE A 281 -2.70 -16.99 7.82
CA PHE A 281 -4.14 -16.75 7.76
C PHE A 281 -4.83 -17.59 6.68
N LYS A 282 -4.17 -17.88 5.55
CA LYS A 282 -4.68 -18.82 4.55
C LYS A 282 -4.95 -20.21 5.15
N ALA A 283 -4.05 -20.69 6.02
CA ALA A 283 -4.20 -21.96 6.73
C ALA A 283 -5.36 -21.99 7.74
N LYS A 284 -5.94 -20.83 8.11
CA LYS A 284 -7.11 -20.74 8.99
C LYS A 284 -8.44 -20.86 8.24
N GLY A 285 -8.42 -20.88 6.90
CA GLY A 285 -9.62 -20.91 6.07
C GLY A 285 -10.23 -19.52 5.86
N PRO A 286 -11.31 -19.43 5.06
CA PRO A 286 -11.96 -18.16 4.75
C PRO A 286 -12.55 -17.53 6.01
N PHE A 287 -12.41 -16.21 6.13
CA PHE A 287 -13.05 -15.47 7.20
C PHE A 287 -14.57 -15.59 7.09
N GLN A 288 -15.22 -15.98 8.20
CA GLN A 288 -16.67 -16.05 8.33
C GLN A 288 -17.10 -14.91 9.28
N PRO A 289 -17.80 -13.87 8.78
CA PRO A 289 -18.48 -12.93 9.65
C PRO A 289 -19.62 -13.66 10.36
N GLU A 290 -19.59 -13.67 11.70
CA GLU A 290 -20.72 -14.14 12.52
C GLU A 290 -21.91 -13.18 12.42
#